data_AF-A0A7Y0FG61-F1
#
_entry.id   AF-A0A7Y0FG61-F1
#
_cell.length_a   1.000
_cell.length_b   1.000
_cell.length_c   1.000
_cell.angle_alpha   90.00
_cell.angle_beta   90.00
_cell.angle_gamma   90.00
#
_symmetry.space_group_name_H-M   'P 1'
#
loop_
_entity.id
_entity.type
_entity.pdbx_description
1 polymer ?
#
loop_
_entity_poly.entity_id
_entity_poly.type
_entity_poly.pdbx_seq_one_letter_code
_entity_poly.pdbx_strand_id
1 'polypeptide(L)'
;MRSTAYTYAHLSIYQNGKLLSLPNNIGMVEPTMAAPTGCAYPIHTVDASGKIHMDSTTGASYTLGEFFAIWGETLNASNVAGLTGSPIAIYVNDGGALTQYTGDPASLVLTPHSEITIMIGTPLTQVPTYTWTDPPPFNPTPITLVYGGVVGTTGFWPDGSTSTGGTGSPVDGLTCAPNMTVLYHVHAHLAIINNGQWLALPQQVGILSQCTYEMHTHDHTGIIHIEAPSEKTYTLGDFFDIWGEPLTNTNVAGITGNVVAYINDNGDSRRYMGDIRNIELTSLRDITLQIGTPPVSTLATYSWYEPQ
;
A
#
# COMPACT_ATOMS: atom_id res chain seq x y z
N MET A 1 9.29 -11.33 9.15
CA MET A 1 8.08 -12.20 9.21
C MET A 1 6.97 -11.42 8.57
N ARG A 2 6.14 -12.04 7.72
CA ARG A 2 4.94 -11.38 7.18
C ARG A 2 4.00 -11.11 8.34
N SER A 3 3.55 -9.87 8.50
CA SER A 3 2.50 -9.57 9.47
C SER A 3 1.21 -10.22 8.98
N THR A 4 0.51 -10.94 9.84
CA THR A 4 -0.79 -11.56 9.50
C THR A 4 -1.95 -10.81 10.14
N ALA A 5 -1.66 -9.83 10.99
CA ALA A 5 -2.63 -8.98 11.65
C ALA A 5 -2.01 -7.62 11.96
N TYR A 6 -2.78 -6.57 11.76
CA TYR A 6 -2.37 -5.20 12.04
C TYR A 6 -3.49 -4.43 12.73
N THR A 7 -3.12 -3.31 13.32
CA THR A 7 -4.04 -2.27 13.81
C THR A 7 -3.41 -0.90 13.56
N TYR A 8 -4.10 0.17 13.92
CA TYR A 8 -3.60 1.53 13.72
C TYR A 8 -3.83 2.41 14.92
N ALA A 9 -2.96 3.39 15.09
CA ALA A 9 -3.23 4.60 15.87
C ALA A 9 -3.09 5.81 14.95
N HIS A 10 -3.56 6.97 15.38
CA HIS A 10 -3.42 8.22 14.64
C HIS A 10 -2.63 9.24 15.43
N LEU A 11 -1.70 9.94 14.79
CA LEU A 11 -0.94 11.04 15.37
C LEU A 11 -1.18 12.32 14.56
N SER A 12 -1.64 13.36 15.26
CA SER A 12 -1.69 14.73 14.76
C SER A 12 -0.77 15.63 15.58
N ILE A 13 0.06 16.41 14.89
CA ILE A 13 0.92 17.42 15.53
C ILE A 13 0.49 18.80 15.05
N TYR A 14 0.13 19.67 16.00
CA TYR A 14 -0.25 21.06 15.74
C TYR A 14 0.80 22.00 16.33
N GLN A 15 1.24 22.98 15.56
CA GLN A 15 2.04 24.10 16.04
C GLN A 15 1.27 25.40 15.83
N ASN A 16 1.00 26.12 16.92
CA ASN A 16 0.22 27.37 16.91
C ASN A 16 -1.11 27.25 16.15
N GLY A 17 -1.86 26.17 16.40
CA GLY A 17 -3.14 25.88 15.77
C GLY A 17 -3.09 25.37 14.33
N LYS A 18 -1.91 25.24 13.72
CA LYS A 18 -1.74 24.68 12.37
C LYS A 18 -1.34 23.21 12.43
N LEU A 19 -2.10 22.34 11.74
CA LEU A 19 -1.73 20.93 11.54
C LEU A 19 -0.45 20.84 10.68
N LEU A 20 0.50 20.05 11.14
CA LEU A 20 1.71 19.71 10.41
C LEU A 20 1.55 18.32 9.79
N SER A 21 2.05 18.13 8.57
CA SER A 21 2.13 16.81 7.94
C SER A 21 3.23 15.99 8.60
N LEU A 22 2.93 14.74 8.94
CA LEU A 22 3.99 13.78 9.24
C LEU A 22 4.68 13.38 7.92
N PRO A 23 5.99 13.07 7.95
CA PRO A 23 6.64 12.36 6.87
C PRO A 23 5.94 11.04 6.54
N ASN A 24 5.88 10.73 5.25
CA ASN A 24 5.58 9.38 4.79
C ASN A 24 6.75 8.44 5.11
N ASN A 25 6.48 7.13 5.10
CA ASN A 25 7.51 6.08 5.16
C ASN A 25 8.40 6.13 6.41
N ILE A 26 7.94 6.71 7.53
CA ILE A 26 8.66 6.63 8.81
C ILE A 26 8.74 5.17 9.22
N GLY A 27 9.93 4.64 9.46
CA GLY A 27 10.11 3.23 9.79
C GLY A 27 9.98 2.29 8.58
N MET A 28 10.06 2.81 7.37
CA MET A 28 10.16 2.03 6.14
C MET A 28 11.58 2.14 5.56
N VAL A 29 12.08 1.02 5.04
CA VAL A 29 13.32 0.94 4.27
C VAL A 29 12.95 0.52 2.87
N GLU A 30 13.25 1.37 1.90
CA GLU A 30 12.92 1.14 0.50
C GLU A 30 13.57 -0.14 -0.04
N PRO A 31 12.93 -0.82 -1.01
CA PRO A 31 13.53 -1.91 -1.76
C PRO A 31 14.88 -1.55 -2.38
N THR A 32 15.72 -2.55 -2.54
CA THR A 32 16.97 -2.47 -3.32
C THR A 32 17.16 -3.76 -4.09
N MET A 33 18.03 -3.76 -5.10
CA MET A 33 18.48 -4.99 -5.76
C MET A 33 18.89 -6.14 -4.80
N ALA A 34 19.47 -5.81 -3.64
CA ALA A 34 19.90 -6.80 -2.65
C ALA A 34 18.79 -7.21 -1.66
N ALA A 35 17.74 -6.40 -1.54
CA ALA A 35 16.59 -6.59 -0.67
C ALA A 35 15.31 -6.10 -1.38
N PRO A 36 14.79 -6.86 -2.35
CA PRO A 36 13.78 -6.38 -3.31
C PRO A 36 12.39 -6.12 -2.68
N THR A 37 12.17 -6.55 -1.45
CA THR A 37 10.94 -6.28 -0.69
C THR A 37 11.05 -5.08 0.26
N GLY A 38 12.25 -4.51 0.42
CA GLY A 38 12.52 -3.56 1.51
C GLY A 38 12.29 -4.17 2.89
N CYS A 39 12.12 -3.34 3.91
CA CYS A 39 11.73 -3.74 5.27
C CYS A 39 10.87 -2.66 5.93
N ALA A 40 9.99 -3.07 6.84
CA ALA A 40 9.20 -2.18 7.68
C ALA A 40 9.45 -2.49 9.16
N TYR A 41 9.55 -1.47 10.00
CA TYR A 41 9.49 -1.64 11.45
C TYR A 41 8.05 -2.00 11.87
N PRO A 42 7.84 -2.69 13.01
CA PRO A 42 6.49 -3.08 13.47
C PRO A 42 5.55 -1.89 13.71
N ILE A 43 6.11 -0.68 13.89
CA ILE A 43 5.38 0.58 13.89
C ILE A 43 5.98 1.54 12.86
N HIS A 44 5.15 2.01 11.94
CA HIS A 44 5.59 2.83 10.81
C HIS A 44 4.45 3.67 10.23
N THR A 45 4.78 4.65 9.38
CA THR A 45 3.83 5.34 8.51
C THR A 45 4.08 4.95 7.06
N VAL A 46 3.03 5.06 6.25
CA VAL A 46 3.07 4.80 4.79
C VAL A 46 2.72 6.04 3.98
N ASP A 47 2.07 7.02 4.61
CA ASP A 47 1.66 8.28 4.01
C ASP A 47 1.72 9.41 5.05
N ALA A 48 1.36 10.62 4.62
CA ALA A 48 1.37 11.81 5.46
C ALA A 48 0.09 12.03 6.28
N SER A 49 -0.83 11.05 6.33
CA SER A 49 -2.14 11.20 7.00
C SER A 49 -2.04 11.29 8.53
N GLY A 50 -0.93 10.83 9.11
CA GLY A 50 -0.79 10.67 10.55
C GLY A 50 -1.12 9.26 11.06
N LYS A 51 -1.57 8.35 10.17
CA LYS A 51 -1.90 6.97 10.51
C LYS A 51 -0.63 6.16 10.74
N ILE A 52 -0.48 5.63 11.95
CA ILE A 52 0.62 4.77 12.38
C ILE A 52 0.14 3.32 12.28
N HIS A 53 0.74 2.55 11.37
CA HIS A 53 0.59 1.10 11.32
C HIS A 53 1.20 0.47 12.57
N MET A 54 0.53 -0.53 13.14
CA MET A 54 1.05 -1.33 14.24
C MET A 54 0.84 -2.83 13.97
N ASP A 55 1.93 -3.59 13.86
CA ASP A 55 1.87 -5.05 13.71
C ASP A 55 1.31 -5.69 14.98
N SER A 56 0.16 -6.35 14.88
CA SER A 56 -0.54 -6.97 16.01
C SER A 56 -0.41 -8.49 16.03
N THR A 57 0.38 -9.08 15.12
CA THR A 57 0.56 -10.53 14.96
C THR A 57 0.93 -11.25 16.26
N THR A 58 1.75 -10.62 17.11
CA THR A 58 2.23 -11.20 18.39
C THR A 58 1.49 -10.67 19.62
N GLY A 59 0.54 -9.74 19.46
CA GLY A 59 -0.09 -9.02 20.57
C GLY A 59 0.85 -8.06 21.31
N ALA A 60 1.98 -7.67 20.69
CA ALA A 60 2.88 -6.66 21.24
C ALA A 60 2.16 -5.31 21.44
N SER A 61 2.59 -4.56 22.45
CA SER A 61 2.17 -3.17 22.69
C SER A 61 3.29 -2.23 22.28
N TYR A 62 2.92 -1.10 21.69
CA TYR A 62 3.87 -0.09 21.23
C TYR A 62 3.59 1.26 21.89
N THR A 63 4.60 2.10 21.96
CA THR A 63 4.54 3.44 22.54
C THR A 63 4.85 4.51 21.50
N LEU A 64 4.37 5.73 21.78
CA LEU A 64 4.70 6.90 20.98
C LEU A 64 6.21 7.19 21.01
N GLY A 65 6.90 6.89 22.13
CA GLY A 65 8.35 7.00 22.23
C GLY A 65 9.10 6.06 21.28
N GLU A 66 8.66 4.81 21.15
CA GLU A 66 9.25 3.86 20.18
C GLU A 66 9.06 4.34 18.74
N PHE A 67 7.88 4.89 18.41
CA PHE A 67 7.62 5.44 17.07
C PHE A 67 8.56 6.61 16.75
N PHE A 68 8.73 7.56 17.68
CA PHE A 68 9.67 8.68 17.50
C PHE A 68 11.14 8.22 17.48
N ALA A 69 11.50 7.18 18.23
CA ALA A 69 12.84 6.60 18.18
C ALA A 69 13.14 5.97 16.80
N ILE A 70 12.16 5.29 16.19
CA ILE A 70 12.26 4.77 14.80
C ILE A 70 12.34 5.92 13.79
N TRP A 71 11.57 6.99 14.01
CA TRP A 71 11.68 8.22 13.22
C TRP A 71 13.05 8.90 13.37
N GLY A 72 13.76 8.67 14.49
CA GLY A 72 15.01 9.36 14.82
C GLY A 72 14.79 10.78 15.35
N GLU A 73 13.57 11.08 15.78
CA GLU A 73 13.16 12.38 16.27
C GLU A 73 13.01 12.41 17.79
N THR A 74 13.24 13.57 18.40
CA THR A 74 13.14 13.70 19.86
C THR A 74 11.68 13.80 20.31
N LEU A 75 11.29 13.03 21.32
CA LEU A 75 10.01 13.18 22.01
C LEU A 75 10.22 13.27 23.53
N ASN A 76 9.86 14.41 24.10
CA ASN A 76 9.77 14.60 25.55
C ASN A 76 8.81 15.76 25.88
N ALA A 77 8.66 16.09 27.17
CA ALA A 77 7.74 17.13 27.65
C ALA A 77 8.00 18.56 27.09
N SER A 78 9.14 18.79 26.44
CA SER A 78 9.56 20.12 25.93
C SER A 78 9.95 20.14 24.45
N ASN A 79 10.00 18.98 23.79
CA ASN A 79 10.45 18.85 22.40
C ASN A 79 9.70 17.71 21.71
N VAL A 80 9.16 18.01 20.53
CA VAL A 80 8.45 17.05 19.68
C VAL A 80 9.00 17.21 18.26
N ALA A 81 9.87 16.29 17.84
CA ALA A 81 10.56 16.32 16.54
C ALA A 81 11.24 17.66 16.22
N GLY A 82 12.00 18.19 17.19
CA GLY A 82 12.69 19.48 17.06
C GLY A 82 11.77 20.69 17.27
N LEU A 83 10.45 20.50 17.35
CA LEU A 83 9.50 21.56 17.64
C LEU A 83 9.51 21.86 19.14
N THR A 84 9.86 23.10 19.47
CA THR A 84 9.81 23.63 20.83
C THR A 84 8.72 24.69 20.95
N GLY A 85 8.09 24.77 22.11
CA GLY A 85 7.07 25.78 22.40
C GLY A 85 6.39 25.51 23.74
N SER A 86 5.60 26.45 24.22
CA SER A 86 4.84 26.29 25.46
C SER A 86 3.44 26.90 25.32
N PRO A 87 2.38 26.22 25.80
CA PRO A 87 2.40 24.85 26.35
C PRO A 87 2.64 23.77 25.27
N ILE A 88 3.16 22.62 25.68
CA ILE A 88 2.97 21.36 24.96
C ILE A 88 1.87 20.59 25.69
N ALA A 89 0.79 20.29 24.99
CA ALA A 89 -0.34 19.52 25.53
C ALA A 89 -0.62 18.33 24.63
N ILE A 90 -0.84 17.16 25.25
CA ILE A 90 -1.14 15.92 24.55
C ILE A 90 -2.55 15.49 24.95
N TYR A 91 -3.37 15.21 23.96
CA TYR A 91 -4.70 14.67 24.13
C TYR A 91 -4.80 13.32 23.45
N VAL A 92 -5.50 12.40 24.09
CA VAL A 92 -5.81 11.07 23.56
C VAL A 92 -7.32 10.96 23.49
N ASN A 93 -7.82 10.71 22.28
CA ASN A 93 -9.20 10.32 22.05
C ASN A 93 -9.23 8.81 21.79
N ASP A 94 -9.83 8.06 22.70
CA ASP A 94 -10.00 6.63 22.58
C ASP A 94 -11.49 6.30 22.41
N GLY A 95 -11.90 5.96 21.19
CA GLY A 95 -13.30 5.63 20.88
C GLY A 95 -14.32 6.74 21.20
N GLY A 96 -13.90 8.01 21.19
CA GLY A 96 -14.72 9.18 21.55
C GLY A 96 -14.48 9.71 22.97
N ALA A 97 -13.72 9.01 23.81
CA ALA A 97 -13.33 9.47 25.13
C ALA A 97 -12.05 10.33 25.06
N LEU A 98 -12.22 11.65 24.95
CA LEU A 98 -11.12 12.61 24.94
C LEU A 98 -10.57 12.86 26.36
N THR A 99 -9.29 12.60 26.55
CA THR A 99 -8.57 12.88 27.81
C THR A 99 -7.26 13.61 27.54
N GLN A 100 -6.82 14.44 28.49
CA GLN A 100 -5.49 15.04 28.43
C GLN A 100 -4.48 14.08 29.06
N TYR A 101 -3.44 13.71 28.30
CA TYR A 101 -2.33 12.92 28.80
C TYR A 101 -1.30 13.82 29.48
N THR A 102 -0.93 13.49 30.71
CA THR A 102 -0.04 14.30 31.57
C THR A 102 1.23 13.57 31.98
N GLY A 103 1.40 12.32 31.55
CA GLY A 103 2.61 11.53 31.77
C GLY A 103 3.75 11.92 30.84
N ASP A 104 4.83 11.14 30.89
CA ASP A 104 5.93 11.25 29.92
C ASP A 104 5.42 10.90 28.51
N PRO A 105 5.50 11.82 27.53
CA PRO A 105 5.04 11.58 26.16
C PRO A 105 5.62 10.31 25.52
N ALA A 106 6.88 9.97 25.83
CA ALA A 106 7.52 8.78 25.28
C ALA A 106 6.93 7.47 25.81
N SER A 107 6.30 7.51 27.00
CA SER A 107 5.69 6.36 27.65
C SER A 107 4.21 6.16 27.27
N LEU A 108 3.65 7.00 26.39
CA LEU A 108 2.26 6.90 25.95
C LEU A 108 2.08 5.65 25.08
N VAL A 109 1.29 4.70 25.56
CA VAL A 109 0.97 3.46 24.84
C VAL A 109 -0.04 3.75 23.73
N LEU A 110 0.27 3.30 22.52
CA LEU A 110 -0.62 3.37 21.37
C LEU A 110 -1.63 2.22 21.44
N THR A 111 -2.91 2.55 21.58
CA THR A 111 -3.99 1.56 21.55
C THR A 111 -4.68 1.56 20.17
N PRO A 112 -5.31 0.43 19.77
CA PRO A 112 -6.09 0.35 18.54
C PRO A 112 -7.08 1.51 18.41
N HIS A 113 -6.99 2.23 17.29
CA HIS A 113 -7.82 3.37 16.92
C HIS A 113 -7.78 4.57 17.88
N SER A 114 -6.80 4.63 18.77
CA SER A 114 -6.55 5.86 19.53
C SER A 114 -6.07 6.99 18.61
N GLU A 115 -6.55 8.20 18.88
CA GLU A 115 -6.13 9.41 18.20
C GLU A 115 -5.35 10.28 19.18
N ILE A 116 -4.07 10.48 18.89
CA ILE A 116 -3.14 11.27 19.69
C ILE A 116 -2.98 12.62 19.03
N THR A 117 -3.35 13.68 19.74
CA THR A 117 -3.12 15.07 19.30
C THR A 117 -2.09 15.74 20.20
N ILE A 118 -0.96 16.13 19.61
CA ILE A 118 0.06 16.95 20.26
C ILE A 118 -0.11 18.40 19.80
N MET A 119 -0.33 19.32 20.74
CA MET A 119 -0.42 20.75 20.48
C MET A 119 0.76 21.48 21.09
N ILE A 120 1.41 22.34 20.31
CA ILE A 120 2.57 23.12 20.70
C ILE A 120 2.26 24.60 20.51
N GLY A 121 2.33 25.39 21.59
CA GLY A 121 2.03 26.82 21.56
C GLY A 121 0.53 27.08 21.71
N THR A 122 -0.07 27.85 20.79
CA THR A 122 -1.50 28.21 20.86
C THR A 122 -2.40 26.96 20.85
N PRO A 123 -3.20 26.70 21.91
CA PRO A 123 -4.11 25.56 21.95
C PRO A 123 -5.23 25.68 20.92
N LEU A 124 -5.69 24.55 20.41
CA LEU A 124 -6.92 24.47 19.62
C LEU A 124 -8.14 24.72 20.51
N THR A 125 -9.19 25.32 19.95
CA THR A 125 -10.48 25.45 20.62
C THR A 125 -11.25 24.13 20.67
N GLN A 126 -10.93 23.21 19.77
CA GLN A 126 -11.49 21.87 19.69
C GLN A 126 -10.42 20.92 19.13
N VAL A 127 -10.26 19.75 19.75
CA VAL A 127 -9.40 18.68 19.23
C VAL A 127 -10.15 17.98 18.09
N PRO A 128 -9.64 17.99 16.84
CA PRO A 128 -10.27 17.30 15.73
C PRO A 128 -10.16 15.78 15.88
N THR A 129 -11.13 15.06 15.33
CA THR A 129 -11.10 13.59 15.26
C THR A 129 -10.67 13.13 13.87
N TYR A 130 -10.03 11.97 13.79
CA TYR A 130 -9.62 11.39 12.51
C TYR A 130 -10.76 10.57 11.90
N THR A 131 -10.92 10.65 10.58
CA THR A 131 -11.90 9.79 9.88
C THR A 131 -11.19 8.53 9.38
N TRP A 132 -11.42 7.42 10.07
CA TRP A 132 -10.85 6.13 9.71
C TRP A 132 -11.40 5.62 8.37
N THR A 133 -10.50 5.35 7.43
CA THR A 133 -10.80 4.64 6.17
C THR A 133 -9.93 3.39 6.09
N ASP A 134 -10.16 2.46 7.02
CA ASP A 134 -9.33 1.28 7.11
C ASP A 134 -9.58 0.30 5.95
N PRO A 135 -8.52 -0.38 5.48
CA PRO A 135 -8.71 -1.54 4.63
C PRO A 135 -9.54 -2.61 5.37
N PRO A 136 -10.35 -3.41 4.65
CA PRO A 136 -11.00 -4.57 5.21
C PRO A 136 -9.99 -5.56 5.80
N PRO A 137 -10.36 -6.35 6.82
CA PRO A 137 -9.46 -7.35 7.40
C PRO A 137 -9.06 -8.41 6.36
N PHE A 138 -7.93 -9.08 6.56
CA PHE A 138 -7.55 -10.18 5.68
C PHE A 138 -8.48 -11.38 5.83
N ASN A 139 -8.74 -12.07 4.70
CA ASN A 139 -9.30 -13.40 4.70
C ASN A 139 -8.26 -14.36 5.31
N PRO A 140 -8.63 -15.16 6.32
CA PRO A 140 -7.68 -16.06 7.00
C PRO A 140 -7.20 -17.22 6.11
N THR A 141 -7.84 -17.44 4.96
CA THR A 141 -7.46 -18.47 4.00
C THR A 141 -6.74 -17.83 2.80
N PRO A 142 -5.42 -18.01 2.67
CA PRO A 142 -4.69 -17.52 1.51
C PRO A 142 -5.15 -18.21 0.22
N ILE A 143 -5.14 -17.47 -0.89
CA ILE A 143 -5.30 -18.02 -2.23
C ILE A 143 -3.94 -18.55 -2.70
N THR A 144 -3.88 -19.84 -3.07
CA THR A 144 -2.66 -20.42 -3.64
C THR A 144 -2.56 -20.06 -5.11
N LEU A 145 -1.51 -19.32 -5.47
CA LEU A 145 -1.14 -19.05 -6.85
C LEU A 145 -0.34 -20.25 -7.37
N VAL A 146 -0.63 -20.69 -8.60
CA VAL A 146 0.05 -21.80 -9.26
C VAL A 146 0.26 -21.42 -10.72
N TYR A 147 1.44 -21.67 -11.28
CA TYR A 147 1.72 -21.43 -12.69
C TYR A 147 0.69 -22.10 -13.61
N GLY A 148 0.14 -21.34 -14.55
CA GLY A 148 -0.96 -21.78 -15.42
C GLY A 148 -2.32 -21.85 -14.72
N GLY A 149 -2.41 -21.28 -13.51
CA GLY A 149 -3.62 -21.23 -12.70
C GLY A 149 -4.55 -20.09 -13.09
N VAL A 150 -5.65 -19.99 -12.33
CA VAL A 150 -6.69 -18.98 -12.55
C VAL A 150 -7.15 -18.46 -11.18
N VAL A 151 -7.21 -17.13 -11.04
CA VAL A 151 -7.86 -16.47 -9.90
C VAL A 151 -8.99 -15.59 -10.41
N GLY A 152 -10.23 -16.00 -10.15
CA GLY A 152 -11.43 -15.30 -10.61
C GLY A 152 -12.04 -15.91 -11.88
N THR A 153 -12.94 -15.15 -12.52
CA THR A 153 -13.70 -15.58 -13.70
C THR A 153 -12.97 -15.20 -14.98
N THR A 154 -12.72 -16.15 -15.87
CA THR A 154 -12.07 -15.92 -17.18
C THR A 154 -13.07 -15.47 -18.24
N GLY A 155 -12.55 -14.97 -19.37
CA GLY A 155 -13.34 -14.60 -20.54
C GLY A 155 -14.01 -13.23 -20.47
N PHE A 156 -13.74 -12.43 -19.44
CA PHE A 156 -14.17 -11.04 -19.38
C PHE A 156 -13.36 -10.17 -20.36
N TRP A 157 -12.03 -10.30 -20.31
CA TRP A 157 -11.10 -9.72 -21.29
C TRP A 157 -10.50 -10.83 -22.16
N PRO A 158 -10.17 -10.54 -23.44
CA PRO A 158 -9.39 -11.45 -24.26
C PRO A 158 -7.96 -11.56 -23.73
N ASP A 159 -7.32 -12.70 -23.98
CA ASP A 159 -5.90 -12.92 -23.67
C ASP A 159 -4.99 -12.02 -24.53
N GLY A 160 -3.86 -11.61 -23.96
CA GLY A 160 -2.89 -10.73 -24.60
C GLY A 160 -3.17 -9.24 -24.43
N SER A 161 -2.23 -8.43 -24.92
CA SER A 161 -2.42 -6.98 -25.04
C SER A 161 -3.43 -6.63 -26.15
N THR A 162 -4.22 -5.57 -25.93
CA THR A 162 -5.13 -5.04 -26.95
C THR A 162 -4.35 -4.34 -28.07
N SER A 163 -5.04 -3.98 -29.17
CA SER A 163 -4.45 -3.26 -30.29
C SER A 163 -3.89 -1.87 -29.94
N THR A 164 -4.30 -1.29 -28.81
CA THR A 164 -3.83 0.01 -28.32
C THR A 164 -2.70 -0.12 -27.29
N GLY A 165 -2.34 -1.34 -26.90
CA GLY A 165 -1.27 -1.61 -25.94
C GLY A 165 0.08 -1.88 -26.60
N GLY A 166 0.86 -2.74 -25.95
CA GLY A 166 2.19 -3.14 -26.41
C GLY A 166 2.15 -3.94 -27.71
N THR A 167 2.71 -3.39 -28.79
CA THR A 167 2.80 -4.02 -30.12
C THR A 167 4.24 -4.26 -30.59
N GLY A 168 5.20 -4.18 -29.68
CA GLY A 168 6.63 -4.43 -29.88
C GLY A 168 7.51 -3.17 -29.87
N SER A 169 6.91 -1.98 -29.95
CA SER A 169 7.62 -0.71 -29.71
C SER A 169 7.66 -0.39 -28.21
N PRO A 170 8.66 0.33 -27.69
CA PRO A 170 8.68 0.71 -26.27
C PRO A 170 7.40 1.44 -25.84
N VAL A 171 6.90 1.11 -24.64
CA VAL A 171 5.74 1.75 -23.99
C VAL A 171 6.23 2.27 -22.64
N ASP A 172 6.08 3.57 -22.36
CA ASP A 172 6.53 4.20 -21.11
C ASP A 172 8.00 3.94 -20.72
N GLY A 173 8.86 3.76 -21.73
CA GLY A 173 10.28 3.42 -21.52
C GLY A 173 10.54 1.95 -21.18
N LEU A 174 9.51 1.10 -21.23
CA LEU A 174 9.58 -0.35 -21.09
C LEU A 174 9.83 -0.98 -22.46
N THR A 175 10.91 -1.76 -22.54
CA THR A 175 11.38 -2.34 -23.81
C THR A 175 10.73 -3.69 -24.06
N CYS A 176 10.37 -3.97 -25.33
CA CYS A 176 10.05 -5.32 -25.78
C CYS A 176 11.30 -5.96 -26.39
N ALA A 177 11.81 -7.02 -25.77
CA ALA A 177 13.05 -7.66 -26.18
C ALA A 177 12.83 -9.12 -26.63
N PRO A 178 13.53 -9.59 -27.69
CA PRO A 178 13.45 -10.99 -28.13
C PRO A 178 14.09 -11.96 -27.12
N ASN A 179 14.99 -11.45 -26.28
CA ASN A 179 15.58 -12.16 -25.15
C ASN A 179 15.53 -11.22 -23.95
N MET A 180 14.75 -11.56 -22.93
CA MET A 180 14.66 -10.75 -21.72
C MET A 180 15.95 -10.87 -20.90
N THR A 181 16.37 -9.74 -20.32
CA THR A 181 17.44 -9.71 -19.33
C THR A 181 16.78 -9.65 -17.96
N VAL A 182 17.08 -10.60 -17.09
CA VAL A 182 16.46 -10.76 -15.76
C VAL A 182 17.40 -10.33 -14.63
N LEU A 183 18.13 -9.21 -14.82
CA LEU A 183 19.03 -8.71 -13.77
C LEU A 183 18.24 -8.16 -12.58
N TYR A 184 17.10 -7.53 -12.87
CA TYR A 184 16.04 -7.18 -11.94
C TYR A 184 14.84 -8.08 -12.25
N HIS A 185 14.41 -8.87 -11.28
CA HIS A 185 13.32 -9.82 -11.42
C HIS A 185 12.48 -9.80 -10.15
N VAL A 186 11.27 -9.27 -10.26
CA VAL A 186 10.30 -9.20 -9.16
C VAL A 186 8.90 -9.50 -9.67
N HIS A 187 8.02 -9.90 -8.76
CA HIS A 187 6.60 -10.14 -9.06
C HIS A 187 5.70 -9.24 -8.24
N ALA A 188 4.60 -8.77 -8.82
CA ALA A 188 3.50 -8.10 -8.13
C ALA A 188 2.17 -8.77 -8.50
N HIS A 189 1.14 -8.64 -7.66
CA HIS A 189 -0.16 -9.29 -7.90
C HIS A 189 -1.24 -8.23 -8.05
N LEU A 190 -2.11 -8.41 -9.04
CA LEU A 190 -3.30 -7.59 -9.22
C LEU A 190 -4.57 -8.45 -9.12
N ALA A 191 -5.50 -8.03 -8.28
CA ALA A 191 -6.86 -8.52 -8.23
C ALA A 191 -7.82 -7.45 -8.71
N ILE A 192 -8.74 -7.80 -9.62
CA ILE A 192 -9.83 -6.92 -10.04
C ILE A 192 -11.16 -7.54 -9.61
N ILE A 193 -11.93 -6.79 -8.82
CA ILE A 193 -13.20 -7.24 -8.26
C ILE A 193 -14.29 -6.27 -8.70
N ASN A 194 -15.23 -6.74 -9.53
CA ASN A 194 -16.35 -5.96 -10.03
C ASN A 194 -17.65 -6.39 -9.36
N ASN A 195 -18.29 -5.52 -8.57
CA ASN A 195 -19.53 -5.81 -7.84
C ASN A 195 -19.48 -7.14 -7.05
N GLY A 196 -18.33 -7.40 -6.40
CA GLY A 196 -18.09 -8.63 -5.62
C GLY A 196 -17.62 -9.84 -6.44
N GLN A 197 -17.62 -9.77 -7.77
CA GLN A 197 -17.11 -10.83 -8.63
C GLN A 197 -15.62 -10.63 -8.92
N TRP A 198 -14.80 -11.64 -8.60
CA TRP A 198 -13.40 -11.69 -8.99
C TRP A 198 -13.28 -11.94 -10.50
N LEU A 199 -12.55 -11.09 -11.20
CA LEU A 199 -12.26 -11.21 -12.62
C LEU A 199 -10.81 -11.61 -12.79
N ALA A 200 -10.58 -12.65 -13.59
CA ALA A 200 -9.23 -13.09 -13.89
C ALA A 200 -8.56 -12.09 -14.84
N LEU A 201 -7.31 -11.75 -14.54
CA LEU A 201 -6.46 -11.04 -15.49
C LEU A 201 -6.20 -11.90 -16.72
N PRO A 202 -6.12 -11.32 -17.92
CA PRO A 202 -5.72 -12.09 -19.09
C PRO A 202 -4.28 -12.57 -18.98
N GLN A 203 -4.05 -13.79 -19.46
CA GLN A 203 -2.70 -14.30 -19.71
C GLN A 203 -2.09 -13.61 -20.93
N GLN A 204 -0.76 -13.71 -21.07
CA GLN A 204 0.00 -13.24 -22.24
C GLN A 204 -0.02 -11.73 -22.48
N VAL A 205 -0.46 -10.92 -21.51
CA VAL A 205 -0.30 -9.45 -21.60
C VAL A 205 1.19 -9.13 -21.69
N GLY A 206 1.59 -8.30 -22.66
CA GLY A 206 3.00 -7.97 -22.86
C GLY A 206 3.86 -9.07 -23.50
N ILE A 207 3.28 -10.22 -23.89
CA ILE A 207 4.01 -11.30 -24.57
C ILE A 207 3.61 -11.36 -26.05
N LEU A 208 4.58 -11.13 -26.95
CA LEU A 208 4.39 -11.20 -28.40
C LEU A 208 5.25 -12.32 -29.00
N SER A 209 4.92 -12.75 -30.21
CA SER A 209 5.67 -13.81 -30.91
C SER A 209 7.15 -13.49 -31.15
N GLN A 210 7.49 -12.20 -31.20
CA GLN A 210 8.82 -11.70 -31.55
C GLN A 210 9.60 -11.11 -30.37
N CYS A 211 8.92 -10.80 -29.26
CA CYS A 211 9.52 -10.18 -28.09
C CYS A 211 8.58 -10.23 -26.87
N THR A 212 9.14 -10.06 -25.68
CA THR A 212 8.39 -9.88 -24.44
C THR A 212 8.75 -8.55 -23.81
N TYR A 213 7.75 -7.83 -23.29
CA TYR A 213 7.97 -6.60 -22.54
C TYR A 213 8.55 -6.88 -21.15
N GLU A 214 9.32 -5.91 -20.63
CA GLU A 214 9.85 -5.95 -19.25
C GLU A 214 8.77 -6.24 -18.20
N MET A 215 7.49 -5.94 -18.48
CA MET A 215 6.37 -6.40 -17.66
C MET A 215 5.36 -7.20 -18.46
N HIS A 216 4.88 -8.31 -17.89
CA HIS A 216 3.97 -9.21 -18.58
C HIS A 216 3.24 -10.16 -17.62
N THR A 217 2.24 -10.89 -18.15
CA THR A 217 1.56 -12.00 -17.47
C THR A 217 1.77 -13.30 -18.22
N HIS A 218 2.00 -14.40 -17.49
CA HIS A 218 2.07 -15.74 -18.10
C HIS A 218 0.72 -16.48 -18.08
N ASP A 219 -0.14 -16.18 -17.11
CA ASP A 219 -1.37 -16.92 -16.87
C ASP A 219 -2.47 -16.01 -16.28
N HIS A 220 -3.57 -16.64 -15.85
CA HIS A 220 -4.74 -15.96 -15.30
C HIS A 220 -4.70 -15.83 -13.76
N THR A 221 -3.55 -16.03 -13.11
CA THR A 221 -3.47 -15.91 -11.65
C THR A 221 -3.46 -14.46 -11.19
N GLY A 222 -3.14 -13.52 -12.08
CA GLY A 222 -2.97 -12.11 -11.76
C GLY A 222 -1.57 -11.71 -11.30
N ILE A 223 -0.58 -12.60 -11.46
CA ILE A 223 0.83 -12.23 -11.28
C ILE A 223 1.28 -11.39 -12.48
N ILE A 224 1.85 -10.23 -12.17
CA ILE A 224 2.58 -9.36 -13.08
C ILE A 224 4.06 -9.61 -12.82
N HIS A 225 4.74 -10.11 -13.85
CA HIS A 225 6.18 -10.30 -13.84
C HIS A 225 6.86 -9.00 -14.25
N ILE A 226 7.96 -8.65 -13.59
CA ILE A 226 8.83 -7.54 -13.95
C ILE A 226 10.23 -8.10 -14.09
N GLU A 227 10.69 -8.20 -15.34
CA GLU A 227 11.93 -8.84 -15.75
C GLU A 227 12.73 -7.87 -16.62
N ALA A 228 13.72 -7.22 -16.01
CA ALA A 228 14.38 -6.06 -16.59
C ALA A 228 15.90 -6.07 -16.42
N PRO A 229 16.65 -5.34 -17.27
CA PRO A 229 18.10 -5.22 -17.15
C PRO A 229 18.56 -4.38 -15.94
N SER A 230 17.66 -3.61 -15.33
CA SER A 230 17.95 -2.74 -14.19
C SER A 230 16.68 -2.39 -13.43
N GLU A 231 16.83 -2.03 -12.16
CA GLU A 231 15.75 -1.42 -11.37
C GLU A 231 15.31 -0.08 -11.97
N LYS A 232 13.99 0.11 -12.03
CA LYS A 232 13.29 1.35 -12.40
C LYS A 232 12.03 1.42 -11.52
N THR A 233 11.36 2.56 -11.52
CA THR A 233 9.98 2.64 -11.01
C THR A 233 9.05 2.04 -12.05
N TYR A 234 8.45 0.90 -11.72
CA TYR A 234 7.40 0.25 -12.51
C TYR A 234 6.06 0.52 -11.86
N THR A 235 5.05 0.91 -12.63
CA THR A 235 3.75 1.29 -12.07
C THR A 235 2.60 0.47 -12.65
N LEU A 236 1.49 0.48 -11.92
CA LEU A 236 0.24 -0.11 -12.40
C LEU A 236 -0.24 0.61 -13.68
N GLY A 237 0.05 1.90 -13.83
CA GLY A 237 -0.19 2.64 -15.07
C GLY A 237 0.54 2.02 -16.26
N ASP A 238 1.84 1.76 -16.12
CA ASP A 238 2.66 1.17 -17.19
C ASP A 238 2.13 -0.21 -17.60
N PHE A 239 1.65 -1.01 -16.63
CA PHE A 239 1.05 -2.32 -16.90
C PHE A 239 -0.20 -2.18 -17.77
N PHE A 240 -1.09 -1.26 -17.41
CA PHE A 240 -2.34 -1.04 -18.14
C PHE A 240 -2.09 -0.44 -19.53
N ASP A 241 -1.02 0.33 -19.70
CA ASP A 241 -0.64 0.87 -20.99
C ASP A 241 -0.02 -0.22 -21.90
N ILE A 242 0.74 -1.18 -21.35
CA ILE A 242 1.15 -2.39 -22.09
C ILE A 242 -0.04 -3.29 -22.40
N TRP A 243 -0.99 -3.43 -21.48
CA TRP A 243 -2.24 -4.14 -21.72
C TRP A 243 -3.08 -3.44 -22.79
N GLY A 244 -3.02 -2.11 -22.86
CA GLY A 244 -3.81 -1.28 -23.77
C GLY A 244 -5.23 -1.06 -23.27
N GLU A 245 -5.41 -0.99 -21.96
CA GLU A 245 -6.69 -0.84 -21.27
C GLU A 245 -6.67 0.42 -20.39
N PRO A 246 -7.78 1.18 -20.24
CA PRO A 246 -7.78 2.38 -19.43
C PRO A 246 -7.65 2.06 -17.94
N LEU A 247 -6.88 2.89 -17.24
CA LEU A 247 -6.80 2.89 -15.77
C LEU A 247 -7.00 4.30 -15.24
N THR A 248 -8.10 4.52 -14.51
CA THR A 248 -8.39 5.76 -13.78
C THR A 248 -9.12 5.42 -12.49
N ASN A 249 -9.25 6.39 -11.58
CA ASN A 249 -10.05 6.25 -10.36
C ASN A 249 -11.55 5.96 -10.60
N THR A 250 -12.00 5.93 -11.85
CA THR A 250 -13.38 5.59 -12.22
C THR A 250 -13.51 4.55 -13.35
N ASN A 251 -12.40 4.01 -13.85
CA ASN A 251 -12.39 3.05 -14.96
C ASN A 251 -11.21 2.08 -14.81
N VAL A 252 -11.50 0.79 -14.77
CA VAL A 252 -10.49 -0.27 -14.78
C VAL A 252 -10.79 -1.18 -15.96
N ALA A 253 -9.98 -1.11 -17.02
CA ALA A 253 -10.09 -1.94 -18.22
C ALA A 253 -11.51 -1.99 -18.82
N GLY A 254 -12.12 -0.81 -18.98
CA GLY A 254 -13.45 -0.65 -19.54
C GLY A 254 -14.59 -0.79 -18.52
N ILE A 255 -14.31 -1.23 -17.30
CA ILE A 255 -15.30 -1.31 -16.22
C ILE A 255 -15.40 0.04 -15.52
N THR A 256 -16.50 0.76 -15.74
CA THR A 256 -16.74 2.06 -15.14
C THR A 256 -17.46 1.96 -13.79
N GLY A 257 -17.01 2.70 -12.79
CA GLY A 257 -17.63 2.77 -11.47
C GLY A 257 -16.73 3.46 -10.47
N ASN A 258 -17.15 3.59 -9.21
CA ASN A 258 -16.25 4.05 -8.16
C ASN A 258 -15.18 2.98 -7.90
N VAL A 259 -13.90 3.35 -8.09
CA VAL A 259 -12.77 2.46 -7.84
C VAL A 259 -12.21 2.71 -6.45
N VAL A 260 -12.00 1.63 -5.70
CA VAL A 260 -11.24 1.64 -4.46
C VAL A 260 -10.05 0.72 -4.63
N ALA A 261 -8.85 1.27 -4.43
CA ALA A 261 -7.61 0.52 -4.47
C ALA A 261 -7.12 0.21 -3.05
N TYR A 262 -6.76 -1.05 -2.82
CA TYR A 262 -6.04 -1.48 -1.63
C TYR A 262 -4.68 -2.02 -2.04
N ILE A 263 -3.65 -1.65 -1.28
CA ILE A 263 -2.29 -2.19 -1.41
C ILE A 263 -2.03 -3.03 -0.17
N ASN A 264 -1.39 -4.18 -0.34
CA ASN A 264 -0.86 -5.00 0.73
C ASN A 264 0.61 -5.33 0.45
N ASP A 265 1.50 -4.82 1.30
CA ASP A 265 2.93 -5.11 1.27
C ASP A 265 3.26 -6.09 2.40
N ASN A 266 3.09 -7.39 2.14
CA ASN A 266 3.45 -8.46 3.10
C ASN A 266 2.79 -8.34 4.49
N GLY A 267 1.54 -7.87 4.56
CA GLY A 267 0.78 -7.69 5.80
C GLY A 267 0.49 -6.23 6.14
N ASP A 268 1.27 -5.31 5.58
CA ASP A 268 0.96 -3.89 5.63
C ASP A 268 -0.07 -3.53 4.56
N SER A 269 -1.35 -3.60 4.93
CA SER A 269 -2.42 -3.20 4.02
C SER A 269 -2.84 -1.76 4.22
N ARG A 270 -3.31 -1.11 3.16
CA ARG A 270 -3.80 0.27 3.19
C ARG A 270 -4.74 0.53 2.03
N ARG A 271 -5.70 1.43 2.22
CA ARG A 271 -6.45 2.02 1.12
C ARG A 271 -5.56 3.06 0.44
N TYR A 272 -5.37 2.94 -0.86
CA TYR A 272 -4.62 3.90 -1.65
C TYR A 272 -5.53 5.06 -2.06
N MET A 273 -5.07 6.29 -1.81
CA MET A 273 -5.86 7.52 -2.01
C MET A 273 -5.31 8.41 -3.14
N GLY A 274 -4.17 8.05 -3.72
CA GLY A 274 -3.56 8.76 -4.84
C GLY A 274 -4.19 8.40 -6.19
N ASP A 275 -3.56 8.85 -7.27
CA ASP A 275 -3.86 8.36 -8.61
C ASP A 275 -3.41 6.90 -8.73
N ILE A 276 -4.36 5.97 -8.94
CA ILE A 276 -4.09 4.53 -8.95
C ILE A 276 -3.11 4.11 -10.06
N ARG A 277 -2.89 4.95 -11.08
CA ARG A 277 -1.83 4.71 -12.06
C ARG A 277 -0.43 4.78 -11.46
N ASN A 278 -0.23 5.58 -10.41
CA ASN A 278 1.06 5.76 -9.75
C ASN A 278 1.35 4.69 -8.68
N ILE A 279 0.53 3.65 -8.57
CA ILE A 279 0.83 2.54 -7.66
C ILE A 279 2.04 1.81 -8.22
N GLU A 280 3.18 1.94 -7.54
CA GLU A 280 4.40 1.23 -7.89
C GLU A 280 4.23 -0.28 -7.71
N LEU A 281 4.80 -1.07 -8.61
CA LEU A 281 4.82 -2.53 -8.58
C LEU A 281 6.18 -2.95 -8.03
N THR A 282 6.20 -3.37 -6.77
CA THR A 282 7.40 -3.86 -6.06
C THR A 282 7.25 -5.34 -5.74
N SER A 283 8.35 -6.01 -5.35
CA SER A 283 8.34 -7.45 -5.08
C SER A 283 7.29 -7.81 -4.02
N LEU A 284 6.41 -8.74 -4.39
CA LEU A 284 5.34 -9.33 -3.59
C LEU A 284 4.30 -8.33 -3.07
N ARG A 285 4.15 -7.19 -3.75
CA ARG A 285 3.02 -6.27 -3.50
C ARG A 285 1.74 -6.86 -4.08
N ASP A 286 0.71 -6.94 -3.24
CA ASP A 286 -0.64 -7.27 -3.68
C ASP A 286 -1.48 -5.99 -3.86
N ILE A 287 -2.16 -5.87 -4.99
CA ILE A 287 -3.06 -4.76 -5.30
C ILE A 287 -4.45 -5.33 -5.52
N THR A 288 -5.45 -4.76 -4.84
CA THR A 288 -6.87 -5.06 -5.09
C THR A 288 -7.56 -3.81 -5.60
N LEU A 289 -8.08 -3.87 -6.82
CA LEU A 289 -8.97 -2.88 -7.38
C LEU A 289 -10.42 -3.37 -7.27
N GLN A 290 -11.17 -2.73 -6.37
CA GLN A 290 -12.60 -2.96 -6.25
C GLN A 290 -13.36 -1.91 -7.05
N ILE A 291 -14.26 -2.34 -7.93
CA ILE A 291 -15.18 -1.49 -8.68
C ILE A 291 -16.61 -1.75 -8.23
N GLY A 292 -17.33 -0.68 -7.90
CA GLY A 292 -18.76 -0.75 -7.57
C GLY A 292 -19.07 -1.31 -6.17
N THR A 293 -20.23 -1.99 -6.06
CA THR A 293 -20.80 -2.45 -4.78
C THR A 293 -21.30 -3.89 -4.87
N PRO A 294 -21.30 -4.66 -3.76
CA PRO A 294 -20.93 -4.26 -2.41
C PRO A 294 -19.40 -4.11 -2.24
N PRO A 295 -18.95 -3.31 -1.25
CA PRO A 295 -17.54 -3.31 -0.87
C PRO A 295 -17.04 -4.69 -0.48
N VAL A 296 -15.77 -4.99 -0.79
CA VAL A 296 -15.13 -6.22 -0.33
C VAL A 296 -15.07 -6.21 1.19
N SER A 297 -15.51 -7.30 1.81
CA SER A 297 -15.55 -7.45 3.27
C SER A 297 -14.24 -7.98 3.84
N THR A 298 -13.39 -8.58 2.99
CA THR A 298 -12.05 -9.04 3.33
C THR A 298 -11.09 -8.82 2.16
N LEU A 299 -9.81 -8.63 2.45
CA LEU A 299 -8.73 -8.65 1.46
C LEU A 299 -8.13 -10.05 1.38
N ALA A 300 -7.80 -10.52 0.18
CA ALA A 300 -7.09 -11.79 0.02
C ALA A 300 -5.61 -11.64 0.40
N THR A 301 -5.01 -12.75 0.79
CA THR A 301 -3.55 -12.92 0.84
C THR A 301 -3.18 -14.07 -0.08
N TYR A 302 -1.93 -14.11 -0.55
CA TYR A 302 -1.52 -15.05 -1.58
C TYR A 302 -0.34 -15.91 -1.15
N SER A 303 -0.43 -17.21 -1.46
CA SER A 303 0.69 -18.13 -1.41
C SER A 303 1.31 -18.22 -2.81
N TRP A 304 2.45 -17.58 -2.98
CA TRP A 304 3.17 -17.42 -4.24
C TRP A 304 3.98 -18.67 -4.60
N TYR A 305 3.90 -19.12 -5.85
CA TYR A 305 4.79 -20.18 -6.37
C TYR A 305 6.16 -19.62 -6.79
N GLU A 306 6.22 -18.33 -7.13
CA GLU A 306 7.45 -17.57 -7.41
C GLU A 306 7.59 -16.44 -6.39
N PRO A 307 8.20 -16.70 -5.22
CA PRO A 307 8.34 -15.72 -4.15
C PRO A 307 9.53 -14.75 -4.34
N GLN A 308 10.13 -14.71 -5.53
CA GLN A 308 11.28 -13.85 -5.84
C GLN A 308 10.81 -12.43 -6.17
#